data_AF-A0A7K9F5L5-F1
#
_entry.id   AF-A0A7K9F5L5-F1
#
_cell.length_a   1.000
_cell.length_b   1.000
_cell.length_c   1.000
_cell.angle_alpha   90.00
_cell.angle_beta   90.00
_cell.angle_gamma   90.00
#
_symmetry.space_group_name_H-M   'P 1'
#
loop_
_entity.id
_entity.type
_entity.pdbx_description
1 polymer ?
#
loop_
_entity_poly.entity_id
_entity_poly.type
_entity_poly.pdbx_seq_one_letter_code
_entity_poly.pdbx_strand_id
1 'polypeptide(L)'
;MQTFVSIAQNAWGIFISERKPGWKYLMQLFAVCSAVGFLSSFLLFLGMHFSLAHHPLGPLLISGFIWISFSIALSCFKHLRCFSVLFLLSCGLQNGRNALITAGTGVVVAGNIQNIFHNLKVLADSITCHLEYEQFALIKYYVEAVKWIYDKAKLSTELLLRHEFTPSYSISDDELKQQLNDTKQEIQRVANQISFMLTILPCIGQKVLPIVGIFLASFGTGLFIKKFVGSHSAKFKNTYITKQFIAFDEQQKQRQRPCLLPLNRKERKDYVTIPSFCLTRKDKRNMQYFFLPVIIHLCIWLLFAAVDYLFYWLIISVNKHLQEVPDLEIKLSLFQQRNEDSFIIHMGEHIEKTAPFKISLFKHDCIPQPELALSTTWIQLGVIIFFLSIFGLFSGFLTQLKILVSTSFYPGTEMKRIHYLHAKLLKKRAKLQEKTEKNVFARTVNFWFPILKAREAVRKKEMSVANDNMV
;
A
#
# COMPACT_ATOMS: atom_id res chain seq x y z
N MET A 1 -5.92 -39.82 -5.14
CA MET A 1 -6.62 -38.73 -4.41
C MET A 1 -7.24 -39.19 -3.09
N GLN A 2 -7.99 -40.30 -3.05
CA GLN A 2 -8.64 -40.82 -1.83
C GLN A 2 -7.67 -41.18 -0.70
N THR A 3 -6.53 -41.80 -1.02
CA THR A 3 -5.47 -42.14 -0.06
C THR A 3 -4.90 -40.91 0.65
N PHE A 4 -4.59 -39.85 -0.11
CA PHE A 4 -4.11 -38.58 0.45
C PHE A 4 -5.14 -37.92 1.38
N VAL A 5 -6.42 -37.92 0.99
CA VAL A 5 -7.51 -37.37 1.82
C VAL A 5 -7.64 -38.14 3.13
N SER A 6 -7.57 -39.47 3.09
CA SER A 6 -7.62 -40.33 4.29
C SER A 6 -6.44 -40.06 5.24
N ILE A 7 -5.22 -39.98 4.70
CA ILE A 7 -4.02 -39.66 5.49
C ILE A 7 -4.16 -38.28 6.14
N ALA A 8 -4.59 -37.26 5.40
CA ALA A 8 -4.80 -35.92 5.92
C ALA A 8 -5.88 -35.86 7.01
N GLN A 9 -6.98 -36.62 6.86
CA GLN A 9 -8.02 -36.73 7.86
C GLN A 9 -7.52 -37.40 9.15
N ASN A 10 -6.73 -38.46 9.02
CA ASN A 10 -6.14 -39.14 10.17
C ASN A 10 -5.12 -38.24 10.90
N ALA A 11 -4.23 -37.59 10.16
CA ALA A 11 -3.28 -36.62 10.71
C ALA A 11 -4.00 -35.46 11.41
N TRP A 12 -5.07 -34.93 10.81
CA TRP A 12 -5.91 -33.91 11.44
C TRP A 12 -6.54 -34.39 12.74
N GLY A 13 -7.08 -35.62 12.76
CA GLY A 13 -7.65 -36.25 13.96
C GLY A 13 -6.63 -36.36 15.10
N ILE A 14 -5.39 -36.75 14.80
CA ILE A 14 -4.29 -36.81 15.78
C ILE A 14 -3.94 -35.38 16.25
N PHE A 15 -3.88 -34.41 15.34
CA PHE A 15 -3.52 -33.03 15.64
C PHE A 15 -4.51 -32.30 16.54
N ILE A 16 -5.82 -32.60 16.46
CA ILE A 16 -6.84 -31.97 17.33
C ILE A 16 -7.02 -32.69 18.67
N SER A 17 -6.56 -33.94 18.77
CA SER A 17 -6.77 -34.80 19.92
C SER A 17 -5.94 -34.37 21.14
N GLU A 18 -6.43 -34.72 22.33
CA GLU A 18 -5.66 -34.55 23.56
C GLU A 18 -4.43 -35.45 23.58
N ARG A 19 -3.41 -35.03 24.34
CA ARG A 19 -2.20 -35.83 24.49
C ARG A 19 -2.57 -37.10 25.25
N LYS A 20 -2.35 -38.25 24.63
CA LYS A 20 -2.56 -39.57 25.24
C LYS A 20 -1.21 -40.18 25.62
N PRO A 21 -1.13 -40.94 26.73
CA PRO A 21 0.06 -41.72 27.05
C PRO A 21 0.28 -42.82 26.00
N GLY A 22 1.54 -43.11 25.67
CA GLY A 22 1.93 -44.15 24.71
C GLY A 22 2.93 -43.65 23.65
N TRP A 23 4.08 -44.32 23.54
CA TRP A 23 5.20 -43.86 22.71
C TRP A 23 4.84 -43.77 21.21
N LYS A 24 4.09 -44.75 20.67
CA LYS A 24 3.62 -44.73 19.27
C LYS A 24 2.76 -43.49 18.95
N TYR A 25 1.81 -43.17 19.83
CA TYR A 25 0.94 -42.00 19.65
C TYR A 25 1.74 -40.68 19.80
N LEU A 26 2.65 -40.61 20.76
CA LEU A 26 3.52 -39.44 20.93
C LEU A 26 4.40 -39.20 19.71
N MET A 27 4.97 -40.25 19.12
CA MET A 27 5.76 -40.14 17.88
C MET A 27 4.91 -39.67 16.70
N GLN A 28 3.69 -40.20 16.55
CA GLN A 28 2.75 -39.75 15.50
C GLN A 28 2.34 -38.30 15.70
N LEU A 29 1.99 -37.90 16.93
CA LEU A 29 1.64 -36.51 17.25
C LEU A 29 2.82 -35.58 16.99
N PHE A 30 4.02 -35.96 17.42
CA PHE A 30 5.23 -35.18 17.17
C PHE A 30 5.53 -35.05 15.68
N ALA A 31 5.37 -36.10 14.89
CA ALA A 31 5.54 -36.04 13.43
C ALA A 31 4.57 -35.04 12.78
N VAL A 32 3.29 -35.05 13.16
CA VAL A 32 2.30 -34.09 12.63
C VAL A 32 2.60 -32.66 13.10
N CYS A 33 2.94 -32.47 14.38
CA CYS A 33 3.35 -31.17 14.91
C CYS A 33 4.63 -30.65 14.25
N SER A 34 5.57 -31.54 13.95
CA SER A 34 6.82 -31.22 13.27
C SER A 34 6.58 -30.78 11.83
N ALA A 35 5.65 -31.40 11.11
CA ALA A 35 5.25 -30.94 9.77
C ALA A 35 4.65 -29.51 9.81
N VAL A 36 3.78 -29.22 10.77
CA VAL A 36 3.21 -27.88 10.97
C VAL A 36 4.28 -26.86 11.39
N GLY A 37 5.19 -27.27 12.28
CA GLY A 37 6.31 -26.46 12.72
C GLY A 37 7.29 -26.15 11.60
N PHE A 38 7.57 -27.14 10.74
CA PHE A 38 8.43 -27.00 9.58
C PHE A 38 7.85 -25.98 8.59
N LEU A 39 6.57 -26.12 8.24
CA LEU A 39 5.90 -25.18 7.35
C LEU A 39 5.94 -23.75 7.91
N SER A 40 5.71 -23.59 9.22
CA SER A 40 5.74 -22.28 9.87
C SER A 40 7.15 -21.69 9.89
N SER A 41 8.17 -22.51 10.18
CA SER A 41 9.57 -22.08 10.20
C SER A 41 10.10 -21.77 8.79
N PHE A 42 9.71 -22.54 7.78
CA PHE A 42 10.06 -22.29 6.39
C PHE A 42 9.54 -20.93 5.90
N LEU A 43 8.30 -20.57 6.26
CA LEU A 43 7.75 -19.24 5.95
C LEU A 43 8.53 -18.12 6.65
N LEU A 44 8.95 -18.33 7.90
CA LEU A 44 9.80 -17.37 8.62
C LEU A 44 11.19 -17.26 8.00
N PHE A 45 11.80 -18.38 7.61
CA PHE A 45 13.07 -18.41 6.90
C PHE A 45 12.99 -17.61 5.60
N LEU A 46 11.95 -17.82 4.80
CA LEU A 46 11.75 -17.09 3.55
C LEU A 46 11.63 -15.57 3.81
N GLY A 47 10.87 -15.19 4.83
CA GLY A 47 10.74 -13.79 5.26
C GLY A 47 12.07 -13.18 5.70
N MET A 48 12.86 -13.90 6.50
CA MET A 48 14.19 -13.46 6.93
C MET A 48 15.18 -13.39 5.79
N HIS A 49 15.19 -14.37 4.88
CA HIS A 49 16.08 -14.42 3.72
C HIS A 49 15.85 -13.24 2.78
N PHE A 50 14.58 -12.89 2.51
CA PHE A 50 14.26 -11.71 1.69
C PHE A 50 14.50 -10.38 2.44
N SER A 51 14.41 -10.36 3.78
CA SER A 51 14.54 -9.13 4.57
C SER A 51 15.96 -8.87 5.11
N LEU A 52 16.82 -9.88 5.16
CA LEU A 52 18.21 -9.78 5.58
C LEU A 52 19.04 -10.29 4.41
N ALA A 53 19.54 -9.38 3.57
CA ALA A 53 20.45 -9.68 2.46
C ALA A 53 21.85 -10.16 2.91
N HIS A 54 21.95 -10.77 4.11
CA HIS A 54 23.20 -11.29 4.69
C HIS A 54 23.31 -12.80 4.44
N HIS A 55 24.54 -13.34 4.58
CA HIS A 55 24.86 -14.74 4.37
C HIS A 55 23.78 -15.72 4.90
N PRO A 56 23.39 -16.74 4.11
CA PRO A 56 22.20 -17.57 4.39
C PRO A 56 22.34 -18.48 5.61
N LEU A 57 23.55 -18.64 6.15
CA LEU A 57 23.83 -19.55 7.26
C LEU A 57 23.11 -19.15 8.56
N GLY A 58 23.10 -17.85 8.89
CA GLY A 58 22.46 -17.34 10.12
C GLY A 58 20.93 -17.59 10.15
N PRO A 59 20.16 -17.11 9.16
CA PRO A 59 18.72 -17.34 9.07
C PRO A 59 18.34 -18.82 9.05
N LEU A 60 19.16 -19.67 8.42
CA LEU A 60 18.93 -21.12 8.38
C LEU A 60 19.01 -21.73 9.79
N LEU A 61 20.07 -21.42 10.55
CA LEU A 61 20.22 -21.91 11.93
C LEU A 61 19.07 -21.45 12.82
N ILE A 62 18.73 -20.15 12.77
CA ILE A 62 17.61 -19.58 13.54
C ILE A 62 16.30 -20.30 13.21
N SER A 63 16.01 -20.51 11.92
CA SER A 63 14.82 -21.25 11.49
C SER A 63 14.82 -22.72 11.96
N GLY A 64 15.98 -23.38 11.96
CA GLY A 64 16.12 -24.74 12.48
C GLY A 64 15.78 -24.84 13.97
N PHE A 65 16.33 -23.92 14.79
CA PHE A 65 16.00 -23.86 16.22
C PHE A 65 14.53 -23.55 16.48
N ILE A 66 13.94 -22.62 15.73
CA ILE A 66 12.51 -22.29 15.83
C ILE A 66 11.67 -23.51 15.45
N TRP A 67 12.03 -24.25 14.41
CA TRP A 67 11.31 -25.46 13.99
C TRP A 67 11.28 -26.50 15.11
N ILE A 68 12.43 -26.88 15.66
CA ILE A 68 12.52 -27.89 16.71
C ILE A 68 11.74 -27.44 17.95
N SER A 69 12.00 -26.22 18.44
CA SER A 69 11.37 -25.69 19.65
C SER A 69 9.86 -25.58 19.52
N PHE A 70 9.37 -25.08 18.38
CA PHE A 70 7.94 -24.94 18.12
C PHE A 70 7.25 -26.30 17.97
N SER A 71 7.91 -27.29 17.35
CA SER A 71 7.37 -28.64 17.21
C SER A 71 7.18 -29.33 18.56
N ILE A 72 8.14 -29.17 19.47
CA ILE A 72 8.04 -29.66 20.85
C ILE A 72 6.88 -28.95 21.56
N ALA A 73 6.82 -27.61 21.49
CA ALA A 73 5.76 -26.84 22.13
C ALA A 73 4.36 -27.22 21.63
N LEU A 74 4.17 -27.38 20.32
CA LEU A 74 2.91 -27.83 19.72
C LEU A 74 2.52 -29.23 20.21
N SER A 75 3.49 -30.13 20.35
CA SER A 75 3.25 -31.50 20.83
C SER A 75 2.81 -31.53 22.29
N CYS A 76 3.30 -30.60 23.11
CA CYS A 76 2.95 -30.48 24.52
C CYS A 76 1.59 -29.82 24.75
N PHE A 77 1.25 -28.77 24.01
CA PHE A 77 0.11 -27.90 24.33
C PHE A 77 -0.99 -27.92 23.27
N LYS A 78 -2.16 -28.50 23.60
CA LYS A 78 -3.37 -28.47 22.74
C LYS A 78 -3.82 -27.05 22.41
N HIS A 79 -3.81 -26.15 23.39
CA HIS A 79 -4.21 -24.76 23.17
C HIS A 79 -3.26 -24.03 22.22
N LEU A 80 -1.96 -24.33 22.27
CA LEU A 80 -1.00 -23.78 21.34
C LEU A 80 -1.24 -24.29 19.91
N ARG A 81 -1.55 -25.59 19.73
CA ARG A 81 -1.94 -26.15 18.42
C ARG A 81 -3.11 -25.39 17.78
N CYS A 82 -4.17 -25.15 18.56
CA CYS A 82 -5.33 -24.37 18.11
C CYS A 82 -4.95 -22.92 17.78
N PHE A 83 -4.21 -22.27 18.68
CA PHE A 83 -3.77 -20.88 18.50
C PHE A 83 -2.91 -20.72 17.24
N SER A 84 -1.93 -21.60 17.02
CA SER A 84 -1.02 -21.52 15.88
C SER A 84 -1.75 -21.63 14.53
N VAL A 85 -2.68 -22.58 14.40
CA VAL A 85 -3.48 -22.70 13.16
C VAL A 85 -4.37 -21.47 12.97
N LEU A 86 -5.02 -20.98 14.03
CA LEU A 86 -5.86 -19.80 13.94
C LEU A 86 -5.06 -18.52 13.67
N PHE A 87 -3.84 -18.43 14.17
CA PHE A 87 -2.90 -17.33 13.91
C PHE A 87 -2.52 -17.32 12.43
N LEU A 88 -2.08 -18.47 11.88
CA LEU A 88 -1.75 -18.61 10.45
C LEU A 88 -2.94 -18.21 9.56
N LEU A 89 -4.14 -18.69 9.88
CA LEU A 89 -5.36 -18.30 9.16
C LEU A 89 -5.71 -16.80 9.33
N SER A 90 -5.30 -16.18 10.43
CA SER A 90 -5.51 -14.73 10.68
C SER A 90 -4.54 -13.86 9.89
N CYS A 91 -3.34 -14.36 9.59
CA CYS A 91 -2.39 -13.69 8.69
C CYS A 91 -3.00 -13.49 7.30
N GLY A 92 -3.74 -14.47 6.75
CA GLY A 92 -4.43 -14.31 5.46
C GLY A 92 -5.69 -13.43 5.49
N LEU A 93 -6.02 -12.79 6.62
CA LEU A 93 -7.22 -11.95 6.77
C LEU A 93 -6.81 -10.47 6.97
N GLN A 94 -7.67 -9.68 7.63
CA GLN A 94 -7.48 -8.24 7.83
C GLN A 94 -6.11 -7.88 8.42
N ASN A 95 -5.55 -8.72 9.29
CA ASN A 95 -4.27 -8.45 9.94
C ASN A 95 -3.11 -8.46 8.93
N GLY A 96 -2.97 -9.52 8.12
CA GLY A 96 -1.89 -9.54 7.12
C GLY A 96 -2.19 -8.65 5.92
N ARG A 97 -3.46 -8.38 5.58
CA ARG A 97 -3.80 -7.34 4.61
C ARG A 97 -3.21 -5.99 5.01
N ASN A 98 -3.45 -5.56 6.26
CA ASN A 98 -2.93 -4.27 6.72
C ASN A 98 -1.40 -4.27 6.70
N ALA A 99 -0.75 -5.38 7.10
CA ALA A 99 0.71 -5.50 7.01
C ALA A 99 1.24 -5.39 5.57
N LEU A 100 0.59 -6.05 4.60
CA LEU A 100 0.95 -5.97 3.17
C LEU A 100 0.73 -4.57 2.60
N ILE A 101 -0.36 -3.90 2.97
CA ILE A 101 -0.62 -2.51 2.59
C ILE A 101 0.44 -1.57 3.17
N THR A 102 0.81 -1.74 4.44
CA THR A 102 1.89 -0.95 5.06
C THR A 102 3.22 -1.19 4.36
N ALA A 103 3.56 -2.44 4.04
CA ALA A 103 4.77 -2.77 3.30
C ALA A 103 4.77 -2.14 1.89
N GLY A 104 3.68 -2.26 1.13
CA GLY A 104 3.56 -1.66 -0.20
C GLY A 104 3.62 -0.14 -0.17
N THR A 105 2.99 0.49 0.83
CA THR A 105 3.08 1.93 1.04
C THR A 105 4.51 2.36 1.37
N GLY A 106 5.22 1.59 2.19
CA GLY A 106 6.64 1.82 2.48
C GLY A 106 7.50 1.77 1.22
N VAL A 107 7.30 0.78 0.35
CA VAL A 107 8.04 0.65 -0.92
C VAL A 107 7.77 1.84 -1.85
N VAL A 108 6.51 2.23 -2.04
CA VAL A 108 6.14 3.36 -2.91
C VAL A 108 6.68 4.68 -2.38
N VAL A 109 6.44 4.96 -1.10
CA VAL A 109 6.88 6.22 -0.49
C VAL A 109 8.40 6.31 -0.54
N ALA A 110 9.12 5.24 -0.18
CA ALA A 110 10.57 5.27 -0.19
C ALA A 110 11.14 5.41 -1.61
N GLY A 111 10.66 4.60 -2.55
CA GLY A 111 11.14 4.63 -3.93
C GLY A 111 10.88 5.96 -4.63
N ASN A 112 9.65 6.49 -4.52
CA ASN A 112 9.28 7.73 -5.20
C ASN A 112 9.96 8.96 -4.57
N ILE A 113 10.06 9.04 -3.25
CA ILE A 113 10.78 10.15 -2.62
C ILE A 113 12.26 10.11 -3.03
N GLN A 114 12.88 8.92 -3.06
CA GLN A 114 14.27 8.80 -3.50
C GLN A 114 14.46 9.30 -4.95
N ASN A 115 13.54 8.94 -5.85
CA ASN A 115 13.57 9.37 -7.25
C ASN A 115 13.37 10.88 -7.40
N ILE A 116 12.38 11.47 -6.71
CA ILE A 116 12.11 12.91 -6.72
C ILE A 116 13.33 13.69 -6.22
N PHE A 117 13.94 13.27 -5.11
CA PHE A 117 15.10 13.96 -4.56
C PHE A 117 16.34 13.84 -5.43
N HIS A 118 16.54 12.70 -6.08
CA HIS A 118 17.60 12.55 -7.06
C HIS A 118 17.40 13.53 -8.22
N ASN A 119 16.20 13.57 -8.81
CA ASN A 119 15.87 14.46 -9.91
C ASN A 119 15.94 15.94 -9.51
N LEU A 120 15.53 16.31 -8.29
CA LEU A 120 15.66 17.66 -7.76
C LEU A 120 17.13 18.07 -7.61
N LYS A 121 17.98 17.15 -7.14
CA LYS A 121 19.42 17.40 -7.03
C LYS A 121 20.06 17.61 -8.40
N VAL A 122 19.76 16.75 -9.37
CA VAL A 122 20.27 16.88 -10.74
C VAL A 122 19.82 18.20 -11.37
N LEU A 123 18.57 18.63 -11.14
CA LEU A 123 18.08 19.93 -11.58
C LEU A 123 18.82 21.09 -10.89
N ALA A 124 19.05 21.03 -9.58
CA ALA A 124 19.77 22.06 -8.84
C ALA A 124 21.23 22.20 -9.30
N ASP A 125 21.92 21.07 -9.52
CA ASP A 125 23.29 21.06 -10.04
C ASP A 125 23.36 21.67 -11.45
N SER A 126 22.36 21.41 -12.29
CA SER A 126 22.22 22.01 -13.62
C SER A 126 22.02 23.53 -13.56
N ILE A 127 21.09 24.02 -12.74
CA ILE A 127 20.84 25.45 -12.56
C ILE A 127 22.09 26.16 -12.03
N THR A 128 22.77 25.55 -11.07
CA THR A 128 24.03 26.06 -10.50
C THR A 128 25.11 26.17 -11.59
N CYS A 129 25.30 25.12 -12.40
CA CYS A 129 26.25 25.12 -13.53
C CYS A 129 25.93 26.23 -14.54
N HIS A 130 24.65 26.45 -14.81
CA HIS A 130 24.21 27.46 -15.77
C HIS A 130 24.43 28.89 -15.24
N LEU A 131 24.09 29.16 -13.97
CA LEU A 131 24.32 30.46 -13.33
C LEU A 131 25.82 30.81 -13.23
N GLU A 132 26.67 29.84 -12.88
CA GLU A 132 28.11 30.03 -12.88
C GLU A 132 28.59 30.38 -14.30
N TYR A 133 28.18 29.60 -15.31
CA TYR A 133 28.67 29.80 -16.67
C TYR A 133 28.25 31.15 -17.29
N GLU A 134 26.96 31.49 -17.25
CA GLU A 134 26.41 32.69 -17.90
C GLU A 134 27.04 33.97 -17.33
N GLN A 135 27.14 34.07 -16.00
CA GLN A 135 27.66 35.27 -15.36
C GLN A 135 29.16 35.45 -15.64
N PHE A 136 29.97 34.39 -15.56
CA PHE A 136 31.40 34.49 -15.86
C PHE A 136 31.69 34.71 -17.34
N ALA A 137 30.91 34.11 -18.24
CA ALA A 137 31.08 34.29 -19.68
C ALA A 137 30.72 35.72 -20.12
N LEU A 138 29.61 36.26 -19.63
CA LEU A 138 29.19 37.64 -19.93
C LEU A 138 30.17 38.67 -19.36
N ILE A 139 30.65 38.49 -18.12
CA ILE A 139 31.65 39.40 -17.53
C ILE A 139 32.95 39.37 -18.33
N LYS A 140 33.44 38.17 -18.67
CA LYS A 140 34.63 38.02 -19.53
C LYS A 140 34.43 38.73 -20.88
N TYR A 141 33.26 38.57 -21.49
CA TYR A 141 32.89 39.23 -22.73
C TYR A 141 32.95 40.77 -22.62
N TYR A 142 32.32 41.36 -21.60
CA TYR A 142 32.35 42.82 -21.40
C TYR A 142 33.77 43.33 -21.16
N VAL A 143 34.58 42.62 -20.37
CA VAL A 143 35.99 42.99 -20.13
C VAL A 143 36.80 42.93 -21.42
N GLU A 144 36.61 41.89 -22.24
CA GLU A 144 37.32 41.72 -23.52
C GLU A 144 36.88 42.77 -24.56
N ALA A 145 35.59 43.09 -24.63
CA ALA A 145 35.05 44.15 -25.48
C ALA A 145 35.60 45.54 -25.07
N VAL A 146 35.63 45.86 -23.78
CA VAL A 146 36.19 47.13 -23.27
C VAL A 146 37.70 47.22 -23.55
N LYS A 147 38.46 46.14 -23.32
CA LYS A 147 39.88 46.08 -23.68
C LYS A 147 40.09 46.31 -25.17
N TRP A 148 39.27 45.70 -26.01
CA TRP A 148 39.35 45.88 -27.46
C TRP A 148 39.07 47.33 -27.88
N ILE A 149 38.04 47.97 -27.32
CA ILE A 149 37.76 49.40 -27.57
C ILE A 149 38.95 50.27 -27.14
N TYR A 150 39.52 49.99 -25.96
CA TYR A 150 40.69 50.71 -25.44
C TYR A 150 41.92 50.56 -26.35
N ASP A 151 42.25 49.35 -26.77
CA ASP A 151 43.40 49.09 -27.66
C ASP A 151 43.24 49.79 -29.01
N LYS A 152 42.01 49.88 -29.52
CA LYS A 152 41.71 50.61 -30.76
C LYS A 152 41.75 52.13 -30.58
N ALA A 153 41.25 52.67 -29.46
CA ALA A 153 41.33 54.10 -29.14
C ALA A 153 42.76 54.57 -28.84
N LYS A 154 43.60 53.71 -28.27
CA LYS A 154 45.03 53.97 -28.07
C LYS A 154 45.78 54.08 -29.40
N LEU A 155 45.43 53.26 -30.38
CA LEU A 155 46.02 53.31 -31.73
C LEU A 155 45.70 54.61 -32.48
N SER A 156 44.56 55.25 -32.19
CA SER A 156 44.16 56.52 -32.84
C SER A 156 44.71 57.78 -32.16
N THR A 157 45.33 57.65 -30.99
CA THR A 157 45.75 58.80 -30.16
C THR A 157 47.24 58.69 -29.84
N GLU A 158 48.09 58.76 -30.87
CA GLU A 158 49.56 58.73 -30.68
C GLU A 158 50.14 59.98 -30.00
N LEU A 159 49.33 60.98 -29.65
CA LEU A 159 49.76 62.08 -28.79
C LEU A 159 48.95 62.13 -27.49
N LEU A 160 49.64 61.79 -26.39
CA LEU A 160 49.42 62.34 -25.05
C LEU A 160 48.48 61.64 -24.05
N LEU A 161 48.30 60.31 -24.06
CA LEU A 161 47.71 59.63 -22.88
C LEU A 161 48.42 58.30 -22.58
N ARG A 162 49.51 58.36 -21.80
CA ARG A 162 50.16 57.19 -21.18
C ARG A 162 49.59 56.97 -19.78
N HIS A 163 48.33 56.53 -19.70
CA HIS A 163 47.81 55.93 -18.48
C HIS A 163 47.64 54.43 -18.72
N GLU A 164 48.20 53.61 -17.84
CA GLU A 164 47.97 52.17 -17.83
C GLU A 164 46.54 51.95 -17.34
N PHE A 165 45.65 51.48 -18.22
CA PHE A 165 44.27 51.18 -17.84
C PHE A 165 44.28 49.86 -17.06
N THR A 166 44.21 49.95 -15.74
CA THR A 166 44.02 48.79 -14.86
C THR A 166 42.52 48.72 -14.53
N PRO A 167 41.73 47.89 -15.23
CA PRO A 167 40.30 47.82 -14.96
C PRO A 167 40.06 47.21 -13.57
N SER A 168 39.68 48.03 -12.59
CA SER A 168 39.13 47.54 -11.33
C SER A 168 37.63 47.32 -11.51
N TYR A 169 37.22 46.07 -11.74
CA TYR A 169 35.82 45.69 -11.66
C TYR A 169 35.61 45.00 -10.31
N SER A 170 34.71 45.54 -9.49
CA SER A 170 34.22 44.91 -8.26
C SER A 170 32.71 44.78 -8.40
N ILE A 171 32.27 43.79 -9.17
CA ILE A 171 30.88 43.36 -9.15
C ILE A 171 30.74 42.41 -7.96
N SER A 172 29.62 42.44 -7.25
CA SER A 172 29.30 41.58 -6.10
C SER A 172 29.17 40.09 -6.50
N ASP A 173 30.22 39.55 -7.11
CA ASP A 173 30.37 38.17 -7.54
C ASP A 173 30.65 37.28 -6.33
N ASP A 174 31.33 37.79 -5.31
CA ASP A 174 31.68 37.02 -4.12
C ASP A 174 30.46 36.77 -3.22
N GLU A 175 29.55 37.74 -3.11
CA GLU A 175 28.30 37.58 -2.34
C GLU A 175 27.34 36.59 -3.02
N LEU A 176 27.18 36.67 -4.34
CA LEU A 176 26.35 35.72 -5.09
C LEU A 176 26.98 34.32 -5.17
N LYS A 177 28.30 34.20 -5.36
CA LYS A 177 29.00 32.90 -5.27
C LYS A 177 28.86 32.29 -3.89
N GLN A 178 28.94 33.10 -2.85
CA GLN A 178 28.73 32.66 -1.48
C GLN A 178 27.28 32.17 -1.31
N GLN A 179 26.28 32.92 -1.78
CA GLN A 179 24.88 32.52 -1.71
C GLN A 179 24.58 31.23 -2.52
N LEU A 180 25.23 31.05 -3.67
CA LEU A 180 25.11 29.85 -4.51
C LEU A 180 25.73 28.62 -3.81
N ASN A 181 26.92 28.79 -3.22
CA ASN A 181 27.60 27.75 -2.45
C ASN A 181 26.83 27.38 -1.18
N ASP A 182 26.28 28.36 -0.48
CA ASP A 182 25.43 28.16 0.70
C ASP A 182 24.18 27.35 0.30
N THR A 183 23.49 27.75 -0.78
CA THR A 183 22.31 27.04 -1.30
C THR A 183 22.63 25.60 -1.70
N LYS A 184 23.77 25.38 -2.39
CA LYS A 184 24.25 24.04 -2.74
C LYS A 184 24.52 23.18 -1.50
N GLN A 185 25.14 23.77 -0.47
CA GLN A 185 25.41 23.08 0.78
C GLN A 185 24.12 22.74 1.54
N GLU A 186 23.11 23.62 1.52
CA GLU A 186 21.79 23.35 2.08
C GLU A 186 21.06 22.21 1.36
N ILE A 187 21.04 22.23 0.02
CA ILE A 187 20.44 21.15 -0.80
C ILE A 187 21.14 19.83 -0.51
N GLN A 188 22.48 19.83 -0.44
CA GLN A 188 23.25 18.63 -0.10
C GLN A 188 22.92 18.13 1.32
N ARG A 189 22.76 19.04 2.29
CA ARG A 189 22.37 18.70 3.66
C ARG A 189 20.99 18.05 3.71
N VAL A 190 20.00 18.64 3.04
CA VAL A 190 18.63 18.10 2.97
C VAL A 190 18.61 16.77 2.24
N ALA A 191 19.32 16.64 1.11
CA ALA A 191 19.42 15.38 0.36
C ALA A 191 20.06 14.27 1.20
N ASN A 192 21.11 14.58 1.96
CA ASN A 192 21.76 13.62 2.86
C ASN A 192 20.83 13.22 4.02
N GLN A 193 20.11 14.17 4.61
CA GLN A 193 19.12 13.88 5.66
C GLN A 193 18.00 12.97 5.13
N ILE A 194 17.51 13.23 3.92
CA ILE A 194 16.42 12.45 3.33
C ILE A 194 16.90 11.09 2.87
N SER A 195 18.09 10.99 2.28
CA SER A 195 18.73 9.71 1.98
C SER A 195 18.93 8.87 3.25
N PHE A 196 19.38 9.49 4.35
CA PHE A 196 19.47 8.84 5.66
C PHE A 196 18.11 8.34 6.14
N MET A 197 17.07 9.19 6.09
CA MET A 197 15.70 8.79 6.46
C MET A 197 15.18 7.65 5.58
N LEU A 198 15.38 7.71 4.27
CA LEU A 198 14.91 6.70 3.32
C LEU A 198 15.68 5.39 3.38
N THR A 199 16.92 5.39 3.87
CA THR A 199 17.75 4.18 3.97
C THR A 199 17.63 3.52 5.34
N ILE A 200 17.56 4.32 6.41
CA ILE A 200 17.62 3.83 7.79
C ILE A 200 16.24 3.69 8.43
N LEU A 201 15.28 4.58 8.11
CA LEU A 201 13.93 4.47 8.67
C LEU A 201 13.22 3.18 8.19
N PRO A 202 13.39 2.72 6.94
CA PRO A 202 12.93 1.39 6.53
C PRO A 202 13.71 0.26 7.19
N CYS A 203 15.01 0.41 7.48
CA CYS A 203 15.75 -0.61 8.24
C CYS A 203 15.12 -0.86 9.62
N ILE A 204 14.67 0.20 10.30
CA ILE A 204 13.99 0.09 11.60
C ILE A 204 12.53 -0.38 11.41
N GLY A 205 11.80 0.24 10.48
CA GLY A 205 10.41 -0.10 10.17
C GLY A 205 10.23 -1.54 9.70
N GLN A 206 11.14 -2.06 8.87
CA GLN A 206 11.12 -3.43 8.36
C GLN A 206 11.35 -4.48 9.45
N LYS A 207 11.96 -4.12 10.59
CA LYS A 207 12.11 -5.02 11.75
C LYS A 207 10.96 -4.86 12.73
N VAL A 208 10.58 -3.62 13.03
CA VAL A 208 9.58 -3.31 14.07
C VAL A 208 8.16 -3.57 13.59
N LEU A 209 7.81 -3.20 12.35
CA LEU A 209 6.45 -3.34 11.82
C LEU A 209 5.99 -4.81 11.75
N PRO A 210 6.81 -5.79 11.32
CA PRO A 210 6.42 -7.20 11.40
C PRO A 210 6.22 -7.69 12.84
N ILE A 211 7.05 -7.23 13.79
CA ILE A 211 6.90 -7.58 15.21
C ILE A 211 5.56 -7.05 15.75
N VAL A 212 5.25 -5.78 15.49
CA VAL A 212 3.96 -5.17 15.87
C VAL A 212 2.80 -5.90 15.18
N GLY A 213 2.93 -6.24 13.90
CA GLY A 213 1.95 -7.01 13.15
C GLY A 213 1.70 -8.40 13.75
N ILE A 214 2.76 -9.12 14.12
CA ILE A 214 2.68 -10.42 14.80
C ILE A 214 2.00 -10.27 16.16
N PHE A 215 2.33 -9.23 16.93
CA PHE A 215 1.70 -8.96 18.23
C PHE A 215 0.20 -8.69 18.08
N LEU A 216 -0.20 -7.80 17.17
CA LEU A 216 -1.61 -7.49 16.90
C LEU A 216 -2.38 -8.72 16.38
N ALA A 217 -1.76 -9.53 15.50
CA ALA A 217 -2.36 -10.75 15.00
C ALA A 217 -2.51 -11.82 16.10
N SER A 218 -1.54 -11.92 17.00
CA SER A 218 -1.57 -12.80 18.16
C SER A 218 -2.66 -12.38 19.14
N PHE A 219 -2.73 -11.10 19.47
CA PHE A 219 -3.75 -10.53 20.33
C PHE A 219 -5.16 -10.74 19.75
N GLY A 220 -5.37 -10.44 18.46
CA GLY A 220 -6.64 -10.68 17.78
C GLY A 220 -7.05 -12.15 17.74
N THR A 221 -6.08 -13.07 17.60
CA THR A 221 -6.32 -14.52 17.67
C THR A 221 -6.73 -14.95 19.08
N GLY A 222 -6.05 -14.46 20.11
CA GLY A 222 -6.39 -14.71 21.51
C GLY A 222 -7.80 -14.20 21.88
N LEU A 223 -8.14 -12.98 21.47
CA LEU A 223 -9.49 -12.42 21.66
C LEU A 223 -10.57 -13.25 20.93
N PHE A 224 -10.27 -13.72 19.72
CA PHE A 224 -11.18 -14.58 18.98
C PHE A 224 -11.45 -15.89 19.71
N ILE A 225 -10.42 -16.57 20.22
CA ILE A 225 -10.57 -17.81 21.00
C ILE A 225 -11.35 -17.54 22.29
N LYS A 226 -10.99 -16.48 23.04
CA LYS A 226 -11.69 -16.08 24.27
C LYS A 226 -13.18 -15.87 24.02
N LYS A 227 -13.54 -15.18 22.94
CA LYS A 227 -14.93 -14.93 22.55
C LYS A 227 -15.64 -16.19 22.02
N PHE A 228 -14.92 -17.07 21.35
CA PHE A 228 -15.45 -18.32 20.83
C PHE A 228 -15.77 -19.33 21.94
N VAL A 229 -14.93 -19.44 22.96
CA VAL A 229 -15.08 -20.39 24.08
C VAL A 229 -15.89 -19.80 25.25
N GLY A 230 -15.95 -18.48 25.37
CA GLY A 230 -16.60 -17.78 26.50
C GLY A 230 -18.13 -17.90 26.57
N SER A 231 -18.72 -17.13 27.50
CA SER A 231 -20.15 -17.17 27.86
C SER A 231 -21.11 -16.94 26.67
N HIS A 232 -20.74 -16.10 25.70
CA HIS A 232 -21.57 -15.80 24.53
C HIS A 232 -21.27 -16.64 23.27
N SER A 233 -20.58 -17.78 23.43
CA SER A 233 -20.19 -18.70 22.35
C SER A 233 -21.36 -19.13 21.45
N ALA A 234 -22.53 -19.40 22.03
CA ALA A 234 -23.73 -19.84 21.32
C ALA A 234 -24.22 -18.84 20.25
N LYS A 235 -24.07 -17.53 20.49
CA LYS A 235 -24.51 -16.46 19.57
C LYS A 235 -23.39 -16.01 18.63
N PHE A 236 -22.13 -16.20 19.02
CA PHE A 236 -20.99 -15.66 18.31
C PHE A 236 -20.76 -16.36 16.95
N LYS A 237 -20.87 -15.58 15.86
CA LYS A 237 -20.64 -16.02 14.46
C LYS A 237 -21.30 -17.37 14.13
N ASN A 238 -22.48 -17.64 14.70
CA ASN A 238 -23.20 -18.90 14.56
C ASN A 238 -24.14 -18.84 13.35
N THR A 239 -23.54 -18.81 12.15
CA THR A 239 -24.22 -18.72 10.85
C THR A 239 -23.89 -19.89 9.92
N TYR A 240 -23.04 -20.82 10.35
CA TYR A 240 -22.56 -21.92 9.53
C TYR A 240 -23.15 -23.24 10.01
N ILE A 241 -23.51 -24.09 9.07
CA ILE A 241 -24.00 -25.45 9.32
C ILE A 241 -22.82 -26.40 9.11
N THR A 242 -22.40 -27.06 10.19
CA THR A 242 -21.30 -28.04 10.21
C THR A 242 -21.82 -29.44 9.92
N LYS A 243 -20.92 -30.39 9.58
CA LYS A 243 -21.28 -31.81 9.46
C LYS A 243 -21.90 -32.37 10.74
N GLN A 244 -21.43 -31.90 11.91
CA GLN A 244 -22.00 -32.28 13.21
C GLN A 244 -23.43 -31.76 13.40
N PHE A 245 -23.74 -30.57 12.89
CA PHE A 245 -25.13 -30.06 12.88
C PHE A 245 -26.05 -30.97 12.07
N ILE A 246 -25.61 -31.43 10.90
CA ILE A 246 -26.39 -32.31 10.02
C ILE A 246 -26.67 -33.65 10.73
N ALA A 247 -25.64 -34.26 11.31
CA ALA A 247 -25.79 -35.51 12.08
C ALA A 247 -26.74 -35.35 13.28
N PHE A 248 -26.66 -34.20 13.97
CA PHE A 248 -27.57 -33.89 15.07
C PHE A 248 -29.03 -33.75 14.60
N ASP A 249 -29.28 -33.04 13.50
CA ASP A 249 -30.64 -32.86 12.96
C ASP A 249 -31.24 -34.20 12.46
N GLU A 250 -30.41 -35.06 11.88
CA GLU A 250 -30.80 -36.42 11.49
C GLU A 250 -31.17 -37.27 12.71
N GLN A 251 -30.41 -37.17 13.81
CA GLN A 251 -30.73 -37.84 15.06
C GLN A 251 -32.06 -37.33 15.66
N GLN A 252 -32.36 -36.04 15.56
CA GLN A 252 -33.66 -35.51 16.00
C GLN A 252 -34.80 -36.07 15.15
N LYS A 253 -34.60 -36.18 13.82
CA LYS A 253 -35.58 -36.78 12.90
C LYS A 253 -35.87 -38.24 13.25
N GLN A 254 -34.84 -39.04 13.56
CA GLN A 254 -35.01 -40.43 14.01
C GLN A 254 -35.80 -40.53 15.31
N ARG A 255 -35.66 -39.54 16.20
CA ARG A 255 -36.42 -39.43 17.47
C ARG A 255 -37.80 -38.79 17.32
N GLN A 256 -38.32 -38.68 16.09
CA GLN A 256 -39.62 -38.07 15.78
C GLN A 256 -39.76 -36.61 16.28
N ARG A 257 -38.64 -35.91 16.46
CA ARG A 257 -38.63 -34.49 16.81
C ARG A 257 -38.57 -33.62 15.54
N PRO A 258 -38.97 -32.33 15.62
CA PRO A 258 -39.00 -31.44 14.46
C PRO A 258 -37.62 -31.35 13.78
N CYS A 259 -37.58 -31.75 12.51
CA CYS A 259 -36.39 -31.71 11.67
C CYS A 259 -36.26 -30.35 10.99
N LEU A 260 -35.03 -29.83 10.90
CA LEU A 260 -34.78 -28.53 10.31
C LEU A 260 -34.46 -28.61 8.81
N LEU A 261 -33.65 -29.57 8.39
CA LEU A 261 -33.17 -29.67 7.01
C LEU A 261 -34.25 -30.32 6.10
N PRO A 262 -34.39 -29.89 4.83
CA PRO A 262 -33.58 -28.92 4.10
C PRO A 262 -33.89 -27.45 4.43
N LEU A 263 -32.90 -26.57 4.20
CA LEU A 263 -33.08 -25.12 4.36
C LEU A 263 -33.92 -24.50 3.24
N ASN A 264 -34.79 -23.56 3.60
CA ASN A 264 -35.57 -22.75 2.66
C ASN A 264 -34.68 -21.79 1.86
N ARG A 265 -35.14 -21.35 0.66
CA ARG A 265 -34.39 -20.40 -0.20
C ARG A 265 -33.99 -19.10 0.52
N LYS A 266 -34.84 -18.60 1.41
CA LYS A 266 -34.54 -17.41 2.24
C LYS A 266 -33.46 -17.70 3.28
N GLU A 267 -33.52 -18.87 3.92
CA GLU A 267 -32.55 -19.28 4.95
C GLU A 267 -31.18 -19.58 4.36
N ARG A 268 -31.11 -20.16 3.15
CA ARG A 268 -29.85 -20.44 2.44
C ARG A 268 -29.03 -19.18 2.13
N LYS A 269 -29.65 -17.99 2.16
CA LYS A 269 -28.92 -16.70 2.04
C LYS A 269 -28.17 -16.32 3.32
N ASP A 270 -28.67 -16.76 4.48
CA ASP A 270 -28.15 -16.42 5.80
C ASP A 270 -27.30 -17.55 6.42
N TYR A 271 -27.58 -18.80 6.05
CA TYR A 271 -26.96 -20.01 6.58
C TYR A 271 -26.41 -20.89 5.46
N VAL A 272 -25.16 -21.31 5.61
CA VAL A 272 -24.44 -22.13 4.61
C VAL A 272 -23.77 -23.33 5.27
N THR A 273 -23.79 -24.45 4.57
CA THR A 273 -23.06 -25.67 4.89
C THR A 273 -21.57 -25.49 4.59
N ILE A 274 -20.70 -25.77 5.57
CA ILE A 274 -19.25 -25.63 5.44
C ILE A 274 -18.53 -26.99 5.42
N PRO A 275 -17.39 -27.13 4.69
CA PRO A 275 -16.76 -26.11 3.85
C PRO A 275 -17.49 -25.93 2.51
N SER A 276 -17.54 -24.69 2.00
CA SER A 276 -18.03 -24.44 0.64
C SER A 276 -17.36 -23.21 0.03
N PHE A 277 -17.06 -23.29 -1.26
CA PHE A 277 -16.58 -22.14 -2.05
C PHE A 277 -17.69 -21.12 -2.36
N CYS A 278 -18.94 -21.47 -2.07
CA CYS A 278 -20.07 -20.56 -2.29
C CYS A 278 -20.08 -19.47 -1.22
N LEU A 279 -19.75 -18.24 -1.64
CA LEU A 279 -19.71 -17.07 -0.77
C LEU A 279 -21.13 -16.65 -0.35
N THR A 280 -21.40 -16.63 0.95
CA THR A 280 -22.65 -16.06 1.49
C THR A 280 -22.73 -14.55 1.23
N ARG A 281 -23.92 -13.95 1.32
CA ARG A 281 -24.06 -12.48 1.23
C ARG A 281 -23.18 -11.76 2.25
N LYS A 282 -23.01 -12.36 3.44
CA LYS A 282 -22.15 -11.86 4.49
C LYS A 282 -20.67 -11.98 4.13
N ASP A 283 -20.25 -13.11 3.55
CA ASP A 283 -18.87 -13.31 3.10
C ASP A 283 -18.53 -12.38 1.94
N LYS A 284 -19.45 -12.16 1.00
CA LYS A 284 -19.29 -11.16 -0.07
C LYS A 284 -19.10 -9.75 0.49
N ARG A 285 -19.88 -9.37 1.50
CA ARG A 285 -19.72 -8.07 2.17
C ARG A 285 -18.39 -7.97 2.91
N ASN A 286 -17.94 -9.04 3.57
CA ASN A 286 -16.63 -9.09 4.21
C ASN A 286 -15.48 -9.00 3.19
N MET A 287 -15.63 -9.65 2.03
CA MET A 287 -14.70 -9.57 0.91
C MET A 287 -14.65 -8.14 0.36
N GLN A 288 -15.79 -7.46 0.20
CA GLN A 288 -15.82 -6.04 -0.16
C GLN A 288 -15.08 -5.17 0.87
N TYR A 289 -15.31 -5.39 2.17
CA TYR A 289 -14.54 -4.70 3.22
C TYR A 289 -13.06 -5.07 3.25
N PHE A 290 -12.69 -6.23 2.69
CA PHE A 290 -11.29 -6.61 2.50
C PHE A 290 -10.65 -5.77 1.41
N PHE A 291 -11.29 -5.67 0.24
CA PHE A 291 -10.76 -4.98 -0.95
C PHE A 291 -10.87 -3.46 -0.90
N LEU A 292 -11.86 -2.89 -0.20
CA LEU A 292 -12.06 -1.43 -0.18
C LEU A 292 -10.78 -0.67 0.25
N PRO A 293 -10.10 -1.04 1.35
CA PRO A 293 -8.81 -0.40 1.69
C PRO A 293 -7.72 -0.68 0.66
N VAL A 294 -7.68 -1.87 0.07
CA VAL A 294 -6.69 -2.22 -0.96
C VAL A 294 -6.82 -1.27 -2.15
N ILE A 295 -8.04 -1.05 -2.64
CA ILE A 295 -8.31 -0.15 -3.77
C ILE A 295 -7.94 1.29 -3.41
N ILE A 296 -8.29 1.78 -2.21
CA ILE A 296 -7.94 3.14 -1.77
C ILE A 296 -6.42 3.32 -1.76
N HIS A 297 -5.67 2.36 -1.19
CA HIS A 297 -4.21 2.44 -1.16
C HIS A 297 -3.58 2.29 -2.54
N LEU A 298 -4.15 1.47 -3.44
CA LEU A 298 -3.73 1.41 -4.83
C LEU A 298 -3.89 2.77 -5.53
N CYS A 299 -5.00 3.47 -5.32
CA CYS A 299 -5.19 4.82 -5.86
C CYS A 299 -4.15 5.81 -5.29
N ILE A 300 -3.84 5.72 -3.99
CA ILE A 300 -2.79 6.54 -3.38
C ILE A 300 -1.42 6.22 -4.01
N TRP A 301 -1.09 4.95 -4.19
CA TRP A 301 0.18 4.56 -4.81
C TRP A 301 0.30 5.03 -6.25
N LEU A 302 -0.79 4.95 -7.01
CA LEU A 302 -0.87 5.50 -8.37
C LEU A 302 -0.71 7.01 -8.38
N LEU A 303 -1.27 7.73 -7.40
CA LEU A 303 -1.09 9.17 -7.26
C LEU A 303 0.39 9.52 -7.01
N PHE A 304 1.07 8.81 -6.09
CA PHE A 304 2.50 9.02 -5.86
C PHE A 304 3.35 8.76 -7.12
N ALA A 305 3.03 7.72 -7.89
CA ALA A 305 3.70 7.42 -9.15
C ALA A 305 3.43 8.50 -10.22
N ALA A 306 2.20 9.02 -10.28
CA ALA A 306 1.84 10.09 -11.21
C ALA A 306 2.59 11.40 -10.90
N VAL A 307 2.75 11.74 -9.61
CA VAL A 307 3.52 12.94 -9.19
C VAL A 307 4.99 12.82 -9.61
N ASP A 308 5.61 11.67 -9.36
CA ASP A 308 7.02 11.43 -9.73
C ASP A 308 7.21 11.47 -11.26
N TYR A 309 6.29 10.84 -12.01
CA TYR A 309 6.29 10.90 -13.48
C TYR A 309 6.10 12.33 -14.00
N LEU A 310 5.18 13.11 -13.41
CA LEU A 310 4.95 14.50 -13.80
C LEU A 310 6.19 15.36 -13.55
N PHE A 311 6.90 15.15 -12.45
CA PHE A 311 8.13 15.86 -12.14
C PHE A 311 9.25 15.52 -13.12
N TYR A 312 9.44 14.24 -13.42
CA TYR A 312 10.35 13.77 -14.48
C TYR A 312 10.03 14.42 -15.84
N TRP A 313 8.74 14.44 -16.21
CA TRP A 313 8.29 15.02 -17.47
C TRP A 313 8.52 16.54 -17.53
N LEU A 314 8.32 17.25 -16.41
CA LEU A 314 8.58 18.68 -16.30
C LEU A 314 10.06 18.98 -16.59
N ILE A 315 11.00 18.24 -15.99
CA ILE A 315 12.44 18.43 -16.22
C ILE A 315 12.78 18.24 -17.70
N ILE A 316 12.25 17.20 -18.33
CA ILE A 316 12.48 16.95 -19.76
C ILE A 316 11.89 18.04 -20.63
N SER A 317 10.68 18.50 -20.32
CA SER A 317 10.02 19.57 -21.08
C SER A 317 10.81 20.87 -21.01
N VAL A 318 11.30 21.24 -19.82
CA VAL A 318 12.14 22.43 -19.63
C VAL A 318 13.46 22.28 -20.39
N ASN A 319 14.13 21.12 -20.28
CA ASN A 319 15.37 20.86 -21.01
C ASN A 319 15.23 21.01 -22.51
N LYS A 320 14.12 20.53 -23.08
CA LYS A 320 13.85 20.66 -24.51
C LYS A 320 13.74 22.13 -24.93
N HIS A 321 13.00 22.95 -24.16
CA HIS A 321 12.87 24.37 -24.45
C HIS A 321 14.19 25.14 -24.28
N LEU A 322 15.01 24.78 -23.28
CA LEU A 322 16.32 25.37 -23.08
C LEU A 322 17.29 25.03 -24.23
N GLN A 323 17.17 23.85 -24.85
CA GLN A 323 17.97 23.47 -26.03
C GLN A 323 17.57 24.20 -27.32
N GLU A 324 16.34 24.71 -27.41
CA GLU A 324 15.80 25.38 -28.59
C GLU A 324 16.12 26.90 -28.63
N VAL A 325 16.74 27.46 -27.57
CA VAL A 325 17.11 28.89 -27.53
C VAL A 325 18.36 29.14 -28.39
N PRO A 326 18.30 30.04 -29.40
CA PRO A 326 19.44 30.34 -30.28
C PRO A 326 20.54 31.13 -29.57
N ASP A 327 21.79 30.91 -29.97
CA ASP A 327 22.96 31.66 -29.50
C ASP A 327 22.84 33.16 -29.82
N LEU A 328 23.25 34.01 -28.89
CA LEU A 328 23.21 35.46 -29.07
C LEU A 328 24.47 35.92 -29.81
N GLU A 329 24.32 36.32 -31.07
CA GLU A 329 25.40 36.94 -31.85
C GLU A 329 25.35 38.46 -31.68
N ILE A 330 26.24 39.03 -30.85
CA ILE A 330 26.34 40.48 -30.68
C ILE A 330 27.38 41.01 -31.68
N LYS A 331 26.94 41.86 -32.62
CA LYS A 331 27.82 42.57 -33.56
C LYS A 331 28.15 43.95 -33.01
N LEU A 332 29.43 44.19 -32.69
CA LEU A 332 29.93 45.50 -32.31
C LEU A 332 30.47 46.22 -33.57
N SER A 333 29.97 47.43 -33.82
CA SER A 333 30.45 48.33 -34.87
C SER A 333 30.98 49.61 -34.25
N LEU A 334 32.26 49.93 -34.47
CA LEU A 334 32.85 51.21 -34.08
C LEU A 334 32.70 52.22 -35.22
N PHE A 335 32.15 53.40 -34.90
CA PHE A 335 32.09 54.54 -35.81
C PHE A 335 33.08 55.61 -35.34
N GLN A 336 34.06 55.93 -36.19
CA GLN A 336 35.00 57.02 -35.95
C GLN A 336 34.70 58.16 -36.90
N GLN A 337 34.17 59.28 -36.36
CA GLN A 337 33.96 60.50 -37.14
C GLN A 337 35.11 61.48 -36.87
N ARG A 338 35.94 61.70 -37.88
CA ARG A 338 37.05 62.64 -37.86
C ARG A 338 36.53 64.01 -38.27
N ASN A 339 36.41 64.94 -37.32
CA ASN A 339 36.19 66.36 -37.64
C ASN A 339 37.56 66.99 -37.89
N GLU A 340 37.92 67.18 -39.16
CA GLU A 340 39.03 68.04 -39.56
C GLU A 340 38.46 69.31 -40.20
N ASP A 341 38.52 70.42 -39.45
CA ASP A 341 38.42 71.75 -40.03
C ASP A 341 39.73 72.03 -40.80
N SER A 342 39.82 71.58 -42.05
CA SER A 342 40.41 72.34 -43.17
C SER A 342 40.30 71.56 -44.48
N PHE A 343 39.94 72.34 -45.50
CA PHE A 343 39.55 71.97 -46.85
C PHE A 343 40.67 71.26 -47.63
N ILE A 344 40.37 70.10 -48.26
CA ILE A 344 40.64 69.70 -49.66
C ILE A 344 40.51 68.16 -49.82
N ILE A 345 39.47 67.77 -50.58
CA ILE A 345 39.24 66.49 -51.31
C ILE A 345 38.91 65.24 -50.48
N HIS A 346 37.63 64.87 -50.56
CA HIS A 346 37.01 63.60 -50.18
C HIS A 346 37.79 62.36 -50.63
N MET A 347 38.09 61.47 -49.68
CA MET A 347 37.91 60.01 -49.74
C MET A 347 37.98 59.50 -48.28
N GLY A 348 36.90 59.71 -47.52
CA GLY A 348 36.77 59.15 -46.19
C GLY A 348 36.60 57.64 -46.30
N GLU A 349 37.67 56.88 -46.05
CA GLU A 349 37.60 55.43 -45.96
C GLU A 349 36.82 55.08 -44.69
N HIS A 350 35.54 54.76 -44.86
CA HIS A 350 34.68 54.21 -43.82
C HIS A 350 35.18 52.80 -43.48
N ILE A 351 36.02 52.68 -42.46
CA ILE A 351 36.44 51.38 -41.94
C ILE A 351 35.31 50.83 -41.05
N GLU A 352 34.29 50.22 -41.67
CA GLU A 352 33.39 49.31 -40.95
C GLU A 352 34.14 47.99 -40.68
N LYS A 353 34.78 47.88 -39.52
CA LYS A 353 35.29 46.60 -39.03
C LYS A 353 34.28 45.97 -38.07
N THR A 354 33.39 45.16 -38.64
CA THR A 354 32.44 44.34 -37.88
C THR A 354 33.14 43.06 -37.43
N ALA A 355 33.40 42.91 -36.13
CA ALA A 355 33.81 41.62 -35.57
C ALA A 355 32.56 40.93 -34.98
N PRO A 356 32.06 39.84 -35.58
CA PRO A 356 30.98 39.07 -34.97
C PRO A 356 31.54 38.26 -33.79
N PHE A 357 31.09 38.57 -32.58
CA PHE A 357 31.37 37.75 -31.40
C PHE A 357 30.13 36.91 -31.08
N LYS A 358 30.27 35.58 -31.15
CA LYS A 358 29.20 34.65 -30.78
C LYS A 358 29.29 34.34 -29.30
N ILE A 359 28.23 34.62 -28.55
CA ILE A 359 28.10 34.21 -27.16
C ILE A 359 27.04 33.13 -27.13
N SER A 360 27.44 31.89 -26.85
CA SER A 360 26.49 30.85 -26.48
C SER A 360 25.99 31.16 -25.08
N LEU A 361 24.74 31.59 -24.97
CA LEU A 361 24.08 31.80 -23.67
C LEU A 361 24.05 30.45 -22.90
N PHE A 362 23.60 29.37 -23.55
CA PHE A 362 23.46 28.09 -22.89
C PHE A 362 24.62 27.12 -23.18
N LYS A 363 25.35 26.70 -22.13
CA LYS A 363 26.32 25.60 -22.22
C LYS A 363 25.60 24.25 -22.23
N HIS A 364 25.74 23.49 -23.32
CA HIS A 364 25.15 22.15 -23.47
C HIS A 364 25.61 21.12 -22.42
N ASP A 365 26.77 21.31 -21.78
CA ASP A 365 27.28 20.42 -20.73
C ASP A 365 26.53 20.53 -19.40
N CYS A 366 25.74 21.60 -19.19
CA CYS A 366 25.03 21.85 -17.92
C CYS A 366 23.60 21.28 -17.91
N ILE A 367 23.20 20.43 -18.87
CA ILE A 367 21.82 19.95 -19.01
C ILE A 367 21.54 18.79 -18.02
N PRO A 368 20.45 18.83 -17.24
CA PRO A 368 20.15 17.78 -16.27
C PRO A 368 19.72 16.49 -16.98
N GLN A 369 20.24 15.34 -16.53
CA GLN A 369 19.82 14.01 -17.00
C GLN A 369 18.96 13.34 -15.92
N PRO A 370 17.62 13.43 -15.98
CA PRO A 370 16.77 12.85 -14.95
C PRO A 370 16.68 11.32 -15.09
N GLU A 371 16.56 10.63 -13.96
CA GLU A 371 16.40 9.18 -13.88
C GLU A 371 14.95 8.82 -13.47
N LEU A 372 14.45 7.69 -13.98
CA LEU A 372 13.15 7.12 -13.62
C LEU A 372 13.34 5.68 -13.16
N ALA A 373 13.45 5.46 -11.85
CA ALA A 373 13.66 4.13 -11.26
C ALA A 373 12.36 3.30 -11.16
N LEU A 374 11.67 3.09 -12.30
CA LEU A 374 10.33 2.47 -12.34
C LEU A 374 10.34 0.93 -12.23
N SER A 375 11.42 0.23 -12.56
CA SER A 375 11.36 -1.23 -12.71
C SER A 375 11.31 -2.00 -11.38
N THR A 376 12.19 -1.65 -10.43
CA THR A 376 12.36 -2.41 -9.17
C THR A 376 11.18 -2.25 -8.21
N THR A 377 10.65 -1.03 -8.07
CA THR A 377 9.52 -0.71 -7.19
C THR A 377 8.23 -1.40 -7.65
N TRP A 378 7.99 -1.43 -8.96
CA TRP A 378 6.79 -2.03 -9.54
C TRP A 378 6.79 -3.55 -9.51
N ILE A 379 7.96 -4.20 -9.61
CA ILE A 379 8.08 -5.66 -9.41
C ILE A 379 7.67 -6.02 -7.97
N GLN A 380 8.22 -5.31 -6.98
CA GLN A 380 7.89 -5.53 -5.56
C GLN A 380 6.39 -5.28 -5.28
N LEU A 381 5.83 -4.22 -5.84
CA LEU A 381 4.41 -3.91 -5.72
C LEU A 381 3.54 -4.98 -6.40
N GLY A 382 3.93 -5.47 -7.57
CA GLY A 382 3.23 -6.55 -8.27
C GLY A 382 3.10 -7.80 -7.41
N VAL A 383 4.16 -8.19 -6.71
CA VAL A 383 4.14 -9.31 -5.76
C VAL A 383 3.18 -9.06 -4.59
N ILE A 384 3.21 -7.86 -4.00
CA ILE A 384 2.32 -7.50 -2.88
C ILE A 384 0.85 -7.52 -3.32
N ILE A 385 0.54 -6.95 -4.49
CA ILE A 385 -0.81 -6.90 -5.07
C ILE A 385 -1.33 -8.30 -5.38
N PHE A 386 -0.46 -9.18 -5.90
CA PHE A 386 -0.79 -10.58 -6.15
C PHE A 386 -1.24 -11.29 -4.86
N PHE A 387 -0.47 -11.19 -3.77
CA PHE A 387 -0.84 -11.79 -2.49
C PHE A 387 -2.09 -11.16 -1.87
N LEU A 388 -2.24 -9.83 -1.95
CA LEU A 388 -3.46 -9.14 -1.50
C LEU A 388 -4.70 -9.64 -2.25
N SER A 389 -4.57 -9.88 -3.56
CA SER A 389 -5.64 -10.41 -4.40
C SER A 389 -6.02 -11.82 -3.99
N ILE A 390 -5.04 -12.71 -3.82
CA ILE A 390 -5.26 -14.08 -3.33
C ILE A 390 -5.95 -14.07 -1.95
N PHE A 391 -5.42 -13.34 -0.97
CA PHE A 391 -6.02 -13.28 0.36
C PHE A 391 -7.42 -12.70 0.35
N GLY A 392 -7.69 -11.71 -0.50
CA GLY A 392 -9.03 -11.15 -0.67
C GLY A 392 -10.03 -12.15 -1.25
N LEU A 393 -9.65 -12.86 -2.32
CA LEU A 393 -10.47 -13.89 -2.96
C LEU A 393 -10.78 -15.06 -2.01
N PHE A 394 -9.78 -15.51 -1.25
CA PHE A 394 -9.92 -16.63 -0.31
C PHE A 394 -10.38 -16.21 1.10
N SER A 395 -10.63 -14.93 1.37
CA SER A 395 -10.97 -14.41 2.70
C SER A 395 -12.20 -15.08 3.33
N GLY A 396 -13.23 -15.36 2.51
CA GLY A 396 -14.42 -16.10 2.94
C GLY A 396 -14.09 -17.54 3.35
N PHE A 397 -13.30 -18.23 2.54
CA PHE A 397 -12.86 -19.59 2.82
C PHE A 397 -11.98 -19.67 4.07
N LEU A 398 -11.02 -18.75 4.24
CA LEU A 398 -10.20 -18.65 5.46
C LEU A 398 -11.05 -18.41 6.72
N THR A 399 -12.12 -17.62 6.60
CA THR A 399 -13.06 -17.41 7.70
C THR A 399 -13.81 -18.69 8.05
N GLN A 400 -14.24 -19.48 7.05
CA GLN A 400 -14.86 -20.78 7.27
C GLN A 400 -13.89 -21.76 7.93
N LEU A 401 -12.64 -21.80 7.46
CA LEU A 401 -11.59 -22.63 8.07
C LEU A 401 -11.36 -22.25 9.54
N LYS A 402 -11.32 -20.96 9.90
CA LYS A 402 -11.20 -20.55 11.30
C LYS A 402 -12.32 -21.11 12.17
N ILE A 403 -13.56 -21.10 11.67
CA ILE A 403 -14.69 -21.69 12.39
C ILE A 403 -14.51 -23.21 12.47
N LEU A 404 -14.20 -23.88 11.37
CA LEU A 404 -14.02 -25.34 11.34
C LEU A 404 -12.95 -25.81 12.33
N VAL A 405 -11.77 -25.18 12.30
CA VAL A 405 -10.67 -25.43 13.24
C VAL A 405 -11.16 -25.24 14.68
N SER A 406 -11.82 -24.12 14.98
CA SER A 406 -12.31 -23.84 16.34
C SER A 406 -13.33 -24.88 16.81
N THR A 407 -14.22 -25.32 15.93
CA THR A 407 -15.21 -26.36 16.26
C THR A 407 -14.58 -27.74 16.46
N SER A 408 -13.52 -28.06 15.72
CA SER A 408 -12.78 -29.32 15.91
C SER A 408 -12.02 -29.35 17.24
N PHE A 409 -11.43 -28.25 17.68
CA PHE A 409 -10.69 -28.18 18.96
C PHE A 409 -11.59 -28.10 20.19
N TYR A 410 -12.80 -27.53 20.06
CA TYR A 410 -13.75 -27.31 21.15
C TYR A 410 -15.13 -27.93 20.85
N PRO A 411 -15.24 -29.28 20.81
CA PRO A 411 -16.49 -29.96 20.43
C PRO A 411 -17.64 -29.69 21.41
N GLY A 412 -17.36 -29.54 22.71
CA GLY A 412 -18.39 -29.19 23.70
C GLY A 412 -19.02 -27.82 23.47
N THR A 413 -18.23 -26.84 23.02
CA THR A 413 -18.72 -25.52 22.63
C THR A 413 -19.53 -25.60 21.33
N GLU A 414 -19.11 -26.41 20.37
CA GLU A 414 -19.85 -26.61 19.12
C GLU A 414 -21.23 -27.23 19.36
N MET A 415 -21.33 -28.23 20.23
CA MET A 415 -22.64 -28.80 20.58
C MET A 415 -23.59 -27.76 21.18
N LYS A 416 -23.12 -26.86 22.06
CA LYS A 416 -23.94 -25.76 22.59
C LYS A 416 -24.41 -24.81 21.47
N ARG A 417 -23.55 -24.52 20.49
CA ARG A 417 -23.87 -23.68 19.33
C ARG A 417 -24.90 -24.34 18.42
N ILE A 418 -24.79 -25.64 18.19
CA ILE A 418 -25.74 -26.44 17.40
C ILE A 418 -27.13 -26.41 18.04
N HIS A 419 -27.24 -26.72 19.33
CA HIS A 419 -28.52 -26.70 20.06
C HIS A 419 -29.18 -25.31 20.00
N TYR A 420 -28.40 -24.26 20.27
CA TYR A 420 -28.91 -22.89 20.20
C TYR A 420 -29.38 -22.51 18.79
N LEU A 421 -28.60 -22.86 17.76
CA LEU A 421 -28.96 -22.54 16.37
C LEU A 421 -30.21 -23.29 15.91
N HIS A 422 -30.29 -24.58 16.22
CA HIS A 422 -31.44 -25.42 15.89
C HIS A 422 -32.72 -24.88 16.52
N ALA A 423 -32.71 -24.64 17.83
CA ALA A 423 -33.84 -24.06 18.55
C ALA A 423 -34.22 -22.66 18.02
N LYS A 424 -33.22 -21.81 17.71
CA LYS A 424 -33.44 -20.47 17.15
C LYS A 424 -34.14 -20.53 15.79
N LEU A 425 -33.73 -21.45 14.92
CA LEU A 425 -34.30 -21.58 13.58
C LEU A 425 -35.71 -22.18 13.63
N LEU A 426 -35.95 -23.20 14.46
CA LEU A 426 -37.29 -23.73 14.69
C LEU A 426 -38.25 -22.64 15.20
N LYS A 427 -37.83 -21.87 16.21
CA LYS A 427 -38.62 -20.75 16.73
C LYS A 427 -38.90 -19.68 15.67
N LYS A 428 -37.93 -19.42 14.77
CA LYS A 428 -38.10 -18.47 13.66
C LYS A 428 -39.13 -18.99 12.64
N ARG A 429 -39.11 -20.29 12.32
CA ARG A 429 -40.10 -20.92 11.42
C ARG A 429 -41.51 -20.89 12.02
N ALA A 430 -41.67 -21.29 13.28
CA ALA A 430 -42.96 -21.27 13.98
C ALA A 430 -43.58 -19.86 13.99
N LYS A 431 -42.79 -18.83 14.33
CA LYS A 431 -43.25 -17.42 14.28
C LYS A 431 -43.63 -16.96 12.87
N LEU A 432 -42.95 -17.46 11.84
CA LEU A 432 -43.27 -17.09 10.45
C LEU A 432 -44.58 -17.75 10.02
N GLN A 433 -44.79 -19.01 10.43
CA GLN A 433 -46.02 -19.75 10.16
C GLN A 433 -47.21 -19.10 10.86
N GLU A 434 -47.10 -18.79 12.16
CA GLU A 434 -48.15 -18.10 12.93
C GLU A 434 -48.53 -16.74 12.31
N LYS A 435 -47.53 -15.95 11.86
CA LYS A 435 -47.78 -14.70 11.13
C LYS A 435 -48.48 -14.92 9.80
N THR A 436 -48.13 -16.01 9.10
CA THR A 436 -48.75 -16.33 7.81
C THR A 436 -50.20 -16.73 8.00
N GLU A 437 -50.50 -17.57 9.00
CA GLU A 437 -51.87 -17.97 9.37
C GLU A 437 -52.73 -16.75 9.76
N LYS A 438 -52.20 -15.87 10.62
CA LYS A 438 -52.88 -14.61 10.98
C LYS A 438 -53.16 -13.71 9.78
N ASN A 439 -52.20 -13.60 8.85
CA ASN A 439 -52.36 -12.79 7.64
C ASN A 439 -53.38 -13.40 6.66
N VAL A 440 -53.41 -14.73 6.52
CA VAL A 440 -54.41 -15.44 5.71
C VAL A 440 -55.79 -15.24 6.32
N PHE A 441 -55.93 -15.44 7.63
CA PHE A 441 -57.17 -15.21 8.35
C PHE A 441 -57.66 -13.76 8.19
N ALA A 442 -56.78 -12.77 8.39
CA ALA A 442 -57.12 -11.35 8.18
C ALA A 442 -57.54 -11.05 6.73
N ARG A 443 -56.90 -11.67 5.73
CA ARG A 443 -57.33 -11.54 4.32
C ARG A 443 -58.70 -12.17 4.08
N THR A 444 -58.96 -13.34 4.64
CA THR A 444 -60.27 -13.99 4.53
C THR A 444 -61.36 -13.14 5.18
N VAL A 445 -61.15 -12.65 6.41
CA VAL A 445 -62.10 -11.75 7.07
C VAL A 445 -62.33 -10.48 6.26
N ASN A 446 -61.27 -9.86 5.74
CA ASN A 446 -61.38 -8.66 4.90
C ASN A 446 -62.06 -8.92 3.55
N PHE A 447 -61.99 -10.15 3.03
CA PHE A 447 -62.69 -10.55 1.81
C PHE A 447 -64.19 -10.72 2.05
N TRP A 448 -64.57 -11.39 3.14
CA TRP A 448 -65.99 -11.61 3.50
C TRP A 448 -66.66 -10.37 4.11
N PHE A 449 -65.90 -9.49 4.76
CA PHE A 449 -66.39 -8.28 5.41
C PHE A 449 -65.61 -7.03 4.96
N PRO A 450 -65.87 -6.51 3.74
CA PRO A 450 -65.19 -5.33 3.19
C PRO A 450 -65.39 -4.07 4.04
N ILE A 451 -66.51 -3.99 4.77
CA ILE A 451 -66.87 -2.86 5.63
C ILE A 451 -65.87 -2.71 6.79
N LEU A 452 -65.35 -3.80 7.34
CA LEU A 452 -64.33 -3.74 8.40
C LEU A 452 -63.03 -3.12 7.87
N LYS A 453 -62.62 -3.49 6.65
CA LYS A 453 -61.47 -2.91 5.97
C LYS A 453 -61.66 -1.41 5.70
N ALA A 454 -62.86 -1.00 5.27
CA ALA A 454 -63.19 0.41 5.06
C ALA A 454 -63.14 1.21 6.37
N ARG A 455 -63.72 0.68 7.46
CA ARG A 455 -63.69 1.30 8.79
C ARG A 455 -62.28 1.44 9.34
N GLU A 456 -61.43 0.44 9.13
CA GLU A 456 -60.03 0.46 9.57
C GLU A 456 -59.19 1.47 8.76
N ALA A 457 -59.49 1.65 7.47
CA ALA A 457 -58.88 2.68 6.63
C ALA A 457 -59.30 4.10 7.04
N VAL A 458 -60.58 4.31 7.36
CA VAL A 458 -61.08 5.58 7.89
C VAL A 458 -60.41 5.92 9.22
N ARG A 459 -60.33 4.97 10.16
CA ARG A 459 -59.68 5.16 11.46
C ARG A 459 -58.18 5.49 11.34
N LYS A 460 -57.47 4.87 10.40
CA LYS A 460 -56.05 5.21 10.12
C LYS A 460 -55.91 6.61 9.54
N LYS A 461 -56.84 7.03 8.69
CA LYS A 461 -56.87 8.38 8.10
C LYS A 461 -57.15 9.45 9.15
N GLU A 462 -58.05 9.16 10.09
CA GLU A 462 -58.30 10.04 11.25
C GLU A 462 -57.06 10.17 12.16
N MET A 463 -56.35 9.07 12.43
CA MET A 463 -55.11 9.10 13.20
C MET A 463 -53.96 9.85 12.50
N SER A 464 -53.83 9.76 11.17
CA SER A 464 -52.82 10.53 10.45
C SER A 464 -53.14 12.02 10.43
N VAL A 465 -54.42 12.39 10.26
CA VAL A 465 -54.87 13.79 10.29
C VAL A 465 -54.72 14.39 11.69
N ALA A 466 -54.96 13.63 12.75
CA ALA A 466 -54.72 14.09 14.12
C ALA A 466 -53.22 14.33 14.43
N ASN A 467 -52.32 13.55 13.83
CA ASN A 467 -50.87 13.73 13.99
C ASN A 467 -50.32 14.91 13.16
N ASP A 468 -50.85 15.16 11.96
CA ASP A 468 -50.47 16.31 11.14
C ASP A 468 -50.94 17.65 11.74
N ASN A 469 -52.02 17.63 12.55
CA ASN A 469 -52.51 18.80 13.29
C ASN A 469 -51.76 19.07 14.61
N MET A 470 -50.75 18.24 14.96
CA MET A 470 -49.91 18.39 16.16
C MET A 470 -48.45 18.79 15.83
N VAL A 471 -48.16 19.20 14.58
CA VAL A 471 -46.85 19.75 14.16
C VAL A 471 -46.88 21.27 14.10
#